data_AF-A0A6A0AMW0-F1
#
_entry.id   AF-A0A6A0AMW0-F1
#
_cell.length_a   1.000
_cell.length_b   1.000
_cell.length_c   1.000
_cell.angle_alpha   90.00
_cell.angle_beta   90.00
_cell.angle_gamma   90.00
#
_symmetry.space_group_name_H-M   'P 1'
#
loop_
_entity.id
_entity.type
_entity.pdbx_description
1 polymer ?
#
loop_
_entity_poly.entity_id
_entity_poly.type
_entity_poly.pdbx_seq_one_letter_code
_entity_poly.pdbx_strand_id
1 'polypeptide(L)' 'VDLLLGDPTKAKKVLGWNPQATSLEALCNEMVDADIEMAQNPRAYLKY' A
#
# COMPACT_ATOMS: atom_id res chain seq x y z
N VAL A 1 -3.35 -10.73 -22.15
CA VAL A 1 -3.04 -9.97 -20.91
C VAL A 1 -1.58 -10.20 -20.67
N ASP A 2 -0.79 -9.13 -20.62
CA ASP A 2 0.66 -9.22 -20.49
C ASP A 2 1.06 -9.23 -19.01
N LEU A 3 2.17 -9.91 -18.71
CA LEU A 3 2.71 -9.99 -17.35
C LEU A 3 3.42 -8.68 -16.99
N LEU A 4 2.95 -7.99 -15.95
CA LEU A 4 3.54 -6.74 -15.48
C LEU A 4 4.47 -6.99 -14.29
N LEU A 5 5.74 -7.28 -14.58
CA LEU A 5 6.80 -7.41 -13.57
C LEU A 5 7.86 -6.32 -13.77
N GLY A 6 7.96 -5.40 -12.82
CA GLY A 6 8.97 -4.35 -12.82
C GLY A 6 10.29 -4.81 -12.19
N ASP A 7 11.42 -4.30 -12.70
CA ASP A 7 12.75 -4.45 -12.09
C ASP A 7 13.14 -3.17 -11.32
N PRO A 8 13.15 -3.19 -9.97
CA PRO A 8 13.51 -2.03 -9.15
C PRO A 8 15.02 -1.87 -8.91
N THR A 9 15.89 -2.62 -9.60
CA THR A 9 17.35 -2.65 -9.33
C THR A 9 18.01 -1.27 -9.34
N LYS A 10 17.63 -0.38 -10.27
CA LYS A 10 18.20 0.97 -10.36
C LYS A 10 17.89 1.81 -9.12
N ALA A 11 16.64 1.79 -8.65
CA ALA A 11 16.22 2.55 -7.47
C ALA A 11 16.91 2.04 -6.19
N LYS A 12 17.06 0.72 -6.04
CA LYS A 12 17.82 0.12 -4.93
C LYS A 12 19.27 0.60 -4.91
N LYS A 13 19.94 0.59 -6.07
CA LYS A 13 21.37 0.94 -6.18
C LYS A 13 21.65 2.43 -6.01
N VAL A 14 20.85 3.28 -6.64
CA VAL A 14 21.13 4.73 -6.70
C VAL A 14 20.54 5.47 -5.50
N LEU A 15 19.36 5.03 -5.03
CA LEU A 15 18.59 5.72 -3.99
C LEU A 15 18.58 4.99 -2.65
N GLY A 16 19.10 3.75 -2.59
CA GLY A 16 18.97 2.91 -1.39
C GLY A 16 17.52 2.50 -1.10
N TRP A 17 16.62 2.62 -2.07
CA TRP A 17 15.19 2.40 -1.85
C TRP A 17 14.88 0.94 -1.51
N ASN A 18 14.08 0.70 -0.46
CA ASN A 18 13.64 -0.63 -0.05
C ASN A 18 12.12 -0.81 -0.29
N PRO A 19 11.70 -1.44 -1.40
CA PRO A 19 10.29 -1.75 -1.66
C PRO A 19 9.69 -2.76 -0.68
N GLN A 20 10.50 -3.51 0.06
CA GLN A 20 10.04 -4.53 0.99
C GLN A 20 9.95 -4.02 2.43
N ALA A 21 10.04 -2.69 2.63
CA ALA A 21 9.78 -2.09 3.94
C ALA A 21 8.35 -2.39 4.43
N THR A 22 7.40 -2.46 3.51
CA THR A 22 6.04 -2.95 3.76
C THR A 22 5.84 -4.24 2.96
N SER A 23 5.42 -5.32 3.61
CA SER A 23 5.06 -6.55 2.90
C SER A 23 3.69 -6.40 2.24
N LEU A 24 3.41 -7.23 1.23
CA LEU A 24 2.08 -7.27 0.61
C LEU A 24 0.99 -7.56 1.64
N GLU A 25 1.24 -8.50 2.55
CA GLU A 25 0.29 -8.87 3.60
C GLU A 25 0.01 -7.70 4.55
N ALA A 26 1.05 -7.00 5.02
CA ALA A 26 0.89 -5.84 5.89
C ALA A 26 0.10 -4.72 5.19
N LEU A 27 0.40 -4.47 3.92
CA LEU A 27 -0.33 -3.50 3.10
C LEU A 27 -1.82 -3.88 2.98
N CYS A 28 -2.11 -5.14 2.65
CA CYS A 28 -3.50 -5.61 2.56
C CYS A 28 -4.25 -5.46 3.89
N ASN A 29 -3.60 -5.81 5.01
CA ASN A 29 -4.20 -5.67 6.33
C ASN A 29 -4.49 -4.20 6.67
N GLU A 30 -3.53 -3.30 6.44
CA GLU A 30 -3.70 -1.85 6.67
C GLU A 30 -4.86 -1.29 5.85
N MET A 31 -4.96 -1.67 4.58
CA MET A 31 -6.05 -1.23 3.70
C MET A 31 -7.42 -1.73 4.18
N VAL A 32 -7.53 -3.01 4.53
CA VAL A 32 -8.79 -3.61 4.98
C VAL A 32 -9.24 -3.03 6.32
N ASP A 33 -8.31 -2.83 7.26
CA ASP A 33 -8.61 -2.24 8.56
C ASP A 33 -9.14 -0.81 8.41
N ALA A 34 -8.52 -0.01 7.53
CA ALA A 34 -8.99 1.34 7.21
C ALA A 34 -10.40 1.34 6.59
N ASP A 35 -10.68 0.42 5.67
CA ASP A 35 -12.01 0.27 5.08
C ASP A 35 -13.07 -0.14 6.12
N ILE A 36 -12.73 -1.03 7.05
CA ILE A 36 -13.62 -1.42 8.16
C ILE A 36 -13.91 -0.22 9.05
N GLU A 37 -12.90 0.57 9.43
CA GLU A 37 -13.08 1.78 10.24
C GLU A 37 -14.02 2.78 9.53
N MET A 38 -13.80 3.01 8.23
CA MET A 38 -14.64 3.87 7.42
C MET A 38 -16.08 3.36 7.34
N ALA A 39 -16.28 2.05 7.16
CA ALA A 39 -17.60 1.44 7.11
C ALA A 39 -18.35 1.53 8.46
N GLN A 40 -17.63 1.43 9.58
CA GLN A 40 -18.20 1.52 10.93
C GLN A 40 -18.53 2.96 11.33
N ASN A 41 -17.76 3.95 10.87
CA ASN A 41 -18.01 5.37 11.15
C ASN A 41 -17.98 6.24 9.89
N PRO A 42 -19.02 6.17 9.03
CA PRO A 42 -19.07 6.92 7.78
C PRO A 42 -18.99 8.45 7.95
N ARG A 43 -19.41 8.97 9.12
CA ARG A 43 -19.40 10.41 9.42
C ARG A 43 -18.01 10.96 9.72
N ALA A 44 -17.03 10.12 10.07
CA ALA A 44 -15.66 10.55 10.31
C ALA A 44 -14.98 11.08 9.04
N TYR A 45 -15.34 10.52 7.87
CA TYR A 45 -14.77 10.88 6.57
C TYR A 45 -15.56 11.95 5.80
N LEU A 46 -16.81 12.24 6.18
CA LEU A 46 -17.66 13.24 5.53
C LEU A 46 -17.40 14.69 6.00
N LYS A 47 -16.24 14.98 6.61
CA LYS A 47 -15.94 16.28 7.23
C LYS A 47 -15.19 17.26 6.32
N TYR A 48 -15.46 17.22 5.01
CA TYR A 48 -15.01 18.21 4.03
C TYR A 48 -16.18 19.06 3.54
#